data_AF-A0A562S581-F1
#
_entry.id   AF-A0A562S581-F1
#
_cell.length_a   1.000
_cell.length_b   1.000
_cell.length_c   1.000
_cell.angle_alpha   90.00
_cell.angle_beta   90.00
_cell.angle_gamma   90.00
#
_symmetry.space_group_name_H-M   'P 1'
#
loop_
_entity.id
_entity.type
_entity.pdbx_description
1 polymer ?
#
loop_
_entity_poly.entity_id
_entity_poly.type
_entity_poly.pdbx_seq_one_letter_code
_entity_poly.pdbx_strand_id
1 'polypeptide(L)'
;MSKVTYTMFIDNGDGAAAVVACGVPLPRALVLALEYGGKGRATIVHSDIGPLRQFAIGRRPAGGGDFECATYTMVRRSGSPGLDADRAMEVFEQVLLQHPYQFWNGRVVTDEDFARRHTAGSA
;
A
#
# COMPACT_ATOMS: atom_id res chain seq x y z
N MET A 1 -21.20 -5.97 -5.36
CA MET A 1 -20.53 -5.72 -4.07
C MET A 1 -20.08 -4.27 -4.06
N SER A 2 -20.47 -3.50 -3.04
CA SER A 2 -19.92 -2.16 -2.84
C SER A 2 -18.41 -2.29 -2.64
N LYS A 3 -17.62 -1.63 -3.49
CA LYS A 3 -16.15 -1.67 -3.42
C LYS A 3 -15.74 -0.92 -2.16
N VAL A 4 -15.15 -1.60 -1.17
CA VAL A 4 -14.65 -0.97 0.06
C VAL A 4 -13.60 0.08 -0.31
N THR A 5 -13.75 1.28 0.22
CA THR A 5 -12.84 2.40 0.03
C THR A 5 -12.20 2.81 1.34
N TYR A 6 -11.06 3.50 1.24
CA TYR A 6 -10.18 3.77 2.35
C TYR A 6 -9.77 5.24 2.40
N THR A 7 -9.60 5.71 3.64
CA THR A 7 -9.03 7.01 3.97
C THR A 7 -7.63 6.82 4.53
N MET A 8 -6.68 7.59 4.00
CA MET A 8 -5.27 7.53 4.33
C MET A 8 -4.87 8.76 5.14
N PHE A 9 -4.07 8.56 6.18
CA PHE A 9 -3.56 9.60 7.06
C PHE A 9 -2.06 9.55 7.16
N ILE A 10 -1.43 10.71 7.27
CA ILE A 10 -0.04 10.83 7.71
C ILE A 10 0.01 11.41 9.12
N ASP A 11 0.93 10.89 9.93
CA ASP A 11 1.23 11.45 11.26
C ASP A 11 2.36 12.48 11.12
N ASN A 12 2.05 13.77 11.28
CA ASN A 12 3.00 14.87 11.10
C ASN A 12 3.88 15.15 12.34
N GLY A 13 3.80 14.32 13.38
CA GLY A 13 4.58 14.48 14.61
C GLY A 13 4.11 15.61 15.54
N ASP A 14 3.20 16.47 15.08
CA ASP A 14 2.52 17.53 15.85
C ASP A 14 1.25 17.05 16.58
N GLY A 15 0.94 15.75 16.49
CA GLY A 15 -0.26 15.14 17.04
C GLY A 15 -1.50 15.27 16.16
N ALA A 16 -1.43 15.99 15.03
CA ALA A 16 -2.52 16.11 14.07
C ALA A 16 -2.28 15.20 12.86
N ALA A 17 -3.15 14.20 12.71
CA ALA A 17 -3.14 13.36 11.52
C ALA A 17 -3.76 14.12 10.33
N ALA A 18 -3.01 14.28 9.24
CA ALA A 18 -3.52 14.93 8.03
C ALA A 18 -4.08 13.88 7.06
N VAL A 19 -5.26 14.15 6.48
CA VAL A 19 -5.83 13.30 5.43
C VAL A 19 -5.03 13.48 4.15
N VAL A 20 -4.51 12.39 3.61
CA VAL A 20 -3.74 12.35 2.36
C VAL A 20 -4.63 11.96 1.18
N ALA A 21 -5.58 11.06 1.41
CA ALA A 21 -6.56 10.62 0.42
C ALA A 21 -7.80 10.04 1.12
N CYS A 22 -8.94 10.07 0.44
CA CYS A 22 -10.22 9.51 0.89
C CYS A 22 -10.93 8.85 -0.30
N GLY A 23 -11.77 7.84 -0.09
CA GLY A 23 -12.53 7.22 -1.17
C GLY A 23 -11.69 6.33 -2.11
N VAL A 24 -10.48 5.94 -1.71
CA VAL A 24 -9.56 5.20 -2.60
C VAL A 24 -9.64 3.70 -2.37
N PRO A 25 -9.59 2.86 -3.43
CA PRO A 25 -9.46 1.42 -3.27
C PRO A 25 -8.06 1.07 -2.75
N LEU A 26 -7.94 -0.06 -2.05
CA LEU A 26 -6.68 -0.48 -1.42
C LEU A 26 -5.46 -0.55 -2.37
N PRO A 27 -5.57 -1.05 -3.63
CA PRO A 27 -4.47 -0.96 -4.59
C PRO A 27 -3.98 0.47 -4.83
N ARG A 28 -4.91 1.44 -4.89
CA ARG A 28 -4.56 2.84 -5.09
C ARG A 28 -3.95 3.44 -3.83
N ALA A 29 -4.46 3.06 -2.65
CA ALA A 29 -3.87 3.47 -1.38
C ALA A 29 -2.40 3.01 -1.27
N LEU A 30 -2.08 1.79 -1.70
CA LEU A 30 -0.71 1.28 -1.72
C LEU A 30 0.22 2.12 -2.59
N VAL A 31 -0.22 2.47 -3.81
CA VAL A 31 0.54 3.34 -4.71
C VAL A 31 0.76 4.71 -4.08
N LEU A 32 -0.29 5.32 -3.51
CA LEU A 32 -0.19 6.63 -2.87
C LEU A 32 0.75 6.61 -1.66
N ALA A 33 0.76 5.54 -0.87
CA ALA A 33 1.67 5.38 0.27
C ALA A 33 3.13 5.40 -0.18
N LEU A 34 3.46 4.67 -1.26
CA LEU A 34 4.81 4.59 -1.81
C LEU A 34 5.29 5.88 -2.47
N GLU A 35 4.38 6.59 -3.15
CA GLU A 35 4.69 7.83 -3.89
C GLU A 35 4.60 9.09 -3.01
N TYR A 36 4.12 8.95 -1.78
CA TYR A 36 3.91 10.08 -0.87
C TYR A 36 5.19 10.92 -0.68
N GLY A 37 5.03 12.24 -0.75
CA GLY A 37 6.13 13.20 -0.60
C GLY A 37 7.06 13.29 -1.82
N GLY A 38 6.64 12.80 -2.99
CA GLY A 38 7.43 12.91 -4.23
C GLY A 38 8.68 12.03 -4.25
N LYS A 39 8.70 10.97 -3.44
CA LYS A 39 9.89 10.13 -3.23
C LYS A 39 10.23 9.20 -4.40
N GLY A 40 9.43 9.20 -5.46
CA GLY A 40 9.62 8.35 -6.62
C GLY A 40 8.32 7.72 -7.10
N ARG A 41 8.45 6.78 -8.03
CA ARG A 41 7.32 6.04 -8.62
C ARG A 41 7.16 4.68 -7.97
N ALA A 42 5.93 4.33 -7.59
CA ALA A 42 5.62 2.99 -7.08
C ALA A 42 5.95 1.94 -8.16
N THR A 43 6.70 0.91 -7.77
CA THR A 43 7.18 -0.12 -8.70
C THR A 43 7.09 -1.49 -8.04
N ILE A 44 6.67 -2.49 -8.82
CA ILE A 44 6.77 -3.91 -8.47
C ILE A 44 7.81 -4.54 -9.38
N VAL A 45 8.72 -5.32 -8.80
CA VAL A 45 9.68 -6.16 -9.53
C VAL A 45 9.49 -7.61 -9.10
N HIS A 46 9.88 -8.56 -9.95
CA HIS A 46 9.77 -9.97 -9.62
C HIS A 46 10.98 -10.77 -10.09
N SER A 47 11.19 -11.92 -9.46
CA SER A 47 12.19 -12.93 -9.84
C SER A 47 11.68 -14.33 -9.54
N ASP A 48 12.08 -15.30 -10.37
CA ASP A 48 11.69 -16.70 -10.20
C ASP A 48 12.78 -17.46 -9.42
N ILE A 49 12.38 -18.19 -8.38
CA ILE A 49 13.27 -18.96 -7.50
C ILE A 49 12.70 -20.38 -7.40
N GLY A 50 13.10 -21.25 -8.33
CA GLY A 50 12.59 -22.63 -8.41
C GLY A 50 11.06 -22.65 -8.57
N PRO A 51 10.31 -23.30 -7.64
CA PRO A 51 8.85 -23.36 -7.69
C PRO A 51 8.16 -22.09 -7.18
N LEU A 52 8.91 -21.07 -6.75
CA LEU A 52 8.39 -19.83 -6.21
C LEU A 52 8.62 -18.66 -7.18
N ARG A 53 7.74 -17.68 -7.11
CA ARG A 53 7.95 -16.35 -7.69
C ARG A 53 7.98 -15.33 -6.56
N GLN A 54 9.10 -14.63 -6.44
CA GLN A 54 9.24 -13.53 -5.50
C GLN A 54 8.76 -12.24 -6.16
N PHE A 55 7.94 -11.48 -5.44
CA PHE A 55 7.54 -10.12 -5.82
C PHE A 55 8.06 -9.17 -4.74
N ALA A 56 8.70 -8.09 -5.16
CA ALA A 56 9.09 -7.00 -4.29
C ALA A 56 8.39 -5.72 -4.76
N ILE A 57 7.83 -4.98 -3.80
CA ILE A 57 7.19 -3.69 -4.05
C ILE A 57 7.97 -2.60 -3.34
N GLY A 58 8.04 -1.44 -3.97
CA GLY A 58 8.82 -0.33 -3.46
C GLY A 58 8.74 0.86 -4.38
N ARG A 59 9.80 1.65 -4.42
CA ARG A 59 9.87 2.86 -5.23
C ARG A 59 11.13 2.91 -6.08
N ARG A 60 11.01 3.51 -7.26
CA ARG A 60 12.17 4.00 -8.03
C ARG A 60 12.27 5.51 -7.85
N PRO A 61 13.39 6.02 -7.31
CA PRO A 61 13.59 7.46 -7.13
C PRO A 61 13.42 8.24 -8.43
N ALA A 62 12.82 9.43 -8.35
CA ALA A 62 12.57 10.28 -9.52
C ALA A 62 13.87 10.80 -10.18
N GLY A 63 14.95 10.95 -9.40
CA GLY A 63 16.27 11.38 -9.89
C GLY A 63 17.10 10.29 -10.55
N GLY A 64 16.53 9.09 -10.74
CA GLY A 64 17.30 7.89 -11.07
C GLY A 64 17.93 7.26 -9.83
N GLY A 65 18.30 5.99 -9.93
CA GLY A 65 18.85 5.21 -8.82
C GLY A 65 18.27 3.79 -8.75
N ASP A 66 18.76 3.04 -7.76
CA ASP A 66 18.32 1.67 -7.53
C ASP A 66 16.89 1.61 -7.01
N PHE A 67 16.27 0.44 -7.19
CA PHE A 67 14.97 0.16 -6.62
C PHE A 67 15.07 0.08 -5.10
N GLU A 68 14.31 0.93 -4.41
CA GLU A 68 14.17 0.90 -2.96
C GLU A 68 13.02 -0.03 -2.60
N CYS A 69 13.36 -1.24 -2.18
CA CYS A 69 12.39 -2.22 -1.71
C CYS A 69 11.73 -1.75 -0.41
N ALA A 70 10.40 -1.68 -0.38
CA ALA A 70 9.62 -1.45 0.82
C ALA A 70 9.34 -2.78 1.53
N THR A 71 8.85 -3.76 0.78
CA THR A 71 8.61 -5.12 1.27
C THR A 71 8.58 -6.11 0.12
N TYR A 72 8.58 -7.40 0.43
CA TYR A 72 8.51 -8.48 -0.56
C TYR A 72 7.65 -9.64 -0.06
N THR A 73 7.17 -10.44 -1.01
CA THR A 73 6.45 -11.69 -0.74
C THR A 73 6.88 -12.76 -1.73
N MET A 74 6.63 -14.02 -1.39
CA MET A 74 6.85 -15.16 -2.26
C MET A 74 5.54 -15.91 -2.45
N VAL A 75 5.19 -16.17 -3.70
CA VAL A 75 4.02 -16.98 -4.05
C VAL A 75 4.46 -18.24 -4.76
N ARG A 76 3.65 -19.31 -4.67
CA ARG A 76 3.85 -20.48 -5.53
C ARG A 76 3.64 -20.06 -6.97
N ARG A 77 4.65 -20.31 -7.80
CA ARG A 77 4.60 -20.02 -9.22
C ARG A 77 3.52 -20.89 -9.87
N SER A 78 2.69 -20.27 -10.67
CA SER A 78 1.73 -20.97 -11.53
C SER A 78 2.13 -20.83 -13.00
N GLY A 79 1.34 -21.45 -13.88
CA GLY A 79 1.43 -21.20 -15.32
C GLY A 79 0.94 -19.82 -15.73
N SER A 80 0.37 -19.02 -14.81
CA SER A 80 -0.20 -17.69 -15.09
C SER A 80 0.49 -16.62 -14.24
N PRO A 81 1.41 -15.83 -14.82
CA PRO A 81 2.07 -14.74 -14.10
C PRO A 81 1.11 -13.68 -13.56
N GLY A 82 -0.02 -13.45 -14.24
CA GLY A 82 -1.06 -12.53 -13.77
C GLY A 82 -1.67 -13.00 -12.45
N LEU A 83 -2.03 -14.28 -12.34
CA LEU A 83 -2.58 -14.83 -11.10
C LEU A 83 -1.55 -14.81 -9.95
N ASP A 84 -0.28 -15.01 -10.27
CA ASP A 84 0.80 -14.92 -9.28
C ASP A 84 0.95 -13.48 -8.77
N ALA A 85 0.84 -12.49 -9.66
CA ALA A 85 0.88 -11.07 -9.33
C ALA A 85 -0.34 -10.63 -8.52
N ASP A 86 -1.55 -11.10 -8.86
CA ASP A 86 -2.77 -10.81 -8.09
C ASP A 86 -2.65 -11.31 -6.65
N ARG A 87 -2.17 -12.54 -6.46
CA ARG A 87 -1.88 -13.11 -5.12
C ARG A 87 -0.84 -12.29 -4.36
N ALA A 88 0.21 -11.83 -5.03
CA ALA A 88 1.22 -10.99 -4.40
C ALA A 88 0.64 -9.63 -3.99
N MET A 89 -0.23 -9.05 -4.83
CA MET A 89 -0.90 -7.79 -4.56
C MET A 89 -1.82 -7.89 -3.34
N GLU A 90 -2.60 -8.97 -3.22
CA GLU A 90 -3.43 -9.25 -2.03
C GLU A 90 -2.59 -9.27 -0.74
N VAL A 91 -1.39 -9.86 -0.79
CA VAL A 91 -0.47 -9.86 0.36
C VAL A 91 0.00 -8.44 0.68
N PHE A 92 0.42 -7.65 -0.32
CA PHE A 92 0.87 -6.29 -0.06
C PHE A 92 -0.23 -5.38 0.48
N GLU A 93 -1.47 -5.57 0.01
CA GLU A 93 -2.65 -4.91 0.53
C GLU A 93 -2.90 -5.23 2.01
N GLN A 94 -2.76 -6.50 2.40
CA GLN A 94 -2.84 -6.91 3.80
C GLN A 94 -1.72 -6.29 4.64
N VAL A 95 -0.48 -6.25 4.12
CA VAL A 95 0.64 -5.58 4.79
C VAL A 95 0.35 -4.09 4.97
N LEU A 96 -0.28 -3.42 4.00
CA LEU A 96 -0.62 -1.99 4.13
C LEU A 96 -1.59 -1.74 5.27
N LEU A 97 -2.56 -2.63 5.47
CA LEU A 97 -3.54 -2.52 6.56
C LEU A 97 -2.93 -2.85 7.93
N GLN A 98 -2.05 -3.86 8.01
CA GLN A 98 -1.52 -4.36 9.28
C GLN A 98 -0.23 -3.65 9.71
N HIS A 99 0.61 -3.28 8.75
CA HIS A 99 1.97 -2.78 8.93
C HIS A 99 2.28 -1.62 7.95
N PRO A 100 1.47 -0.53 7.95
CA PRO A 100 1.63 0.56 6.99
C PRO A 100 3.04 1.19 7.01
N TYR A 101 3.72 1.16 8.15
CA TYR A 101 5.09 1.66 8.34
C TYR A 101 6.12 1.05 7.36
N GLN A 102 5.85 -0.14 6.79
CA GLN A 102 6.71 -0.72 5.76
C GLN A 102 6.71 0.10 4.46
N PHE A 103 5.61 0.82 4.19
CA PHE A 103 5.45 1.66 3.00
C PHE A 103 5.66 3.14 3.31
N TRP A 104 5.11 3.61 4.44
CA TRP A 104 5.06 5.02 4.79
C TRP A 104 4.70 5.23 6.28
N ASN A 105 5.03 6.41 6.83
CA ASN A 105 4.71 6.75 8.21
C ASN A 105 3.28 7.28 8.37
N GLY A 106 2.30 6.40 8.17
CA GLY A 106 0.90 6.76 8.22
C GLY A 106 0.01 5.58 8.55
N ARG A 107 -1.30 5.77 8.41
CA ARG A 107 -2.30 4.72 8.60
C ARG A 107 -3.38 4.75 7.53
N VAL A 108 -3.99 3.60 7.30
CA VAL A 108 -5.09 3.41 6.36
C VAL A 108 -6.25 2.81 7.12
N VAL A 109 -7.44 3.41 6.99
CA VAL A 109 -8.67 2.92 7.62
C VAL A 109 -9.78 2.88 6.58
N THR A 110 -10.80 2.06 6.81
CA THR A 110 -11.97 2.05 5.94
C THR A 110 -12.70 3.39 6.02
N ASP A 111 -13.35 3.82 4.94
CA ASP A 111 -14.17 5.04 4.95
C ASP A 111 -15.36 4.91 5.91
N GLU A 112 -15.84 3.68 6.16
CA GLU A 112 -16.86 3.40 7.16
C GLU A 112 -16.36 3.71 8.59
N ASP A 113 -15.17 3.22 8.95
CA ASP A 113 -14.56 3.51 10.25
C ASP A 113 -14.23 4.99 10.41
N PHE A 114 -13.80 5.64 9.32
CA PHE A 114 -13.57 7.08 9.29
C PHE A 114 -14.86 7.85 9.58
N ALA A 115 -15.94 7.58 8.83
CA ALA A 115 -17.23 8.22 9.02
C ALA A 115 -17.75 8.02 10.45
N ARG A 116 -17.68 6.80 10.99
CA ARG A 116 -18.15 6.47 12.35
C ARG A 116 -17.47 7.33 13.42
N ARG A 117 -16.15 7.55 13.31
CA ARG A 117 -15.37 8.34 14.27
C ARG A 117 -15.65 9.84 14.16
N HIS A 118 -15.94 10.35 12.96
CA HIS A 118 -16.25 11.76 12.74
C HIS A 118 -17.68 12.14 13.16
N THR A 119 -18.65 11.24 12.99
CA THR A 119 -20.02 11.45 13.47
C THR A 119 -20.10 11.37 15.00
N ALA A 120 -19.30 10.50 15.64
CA ALA A 120 -19.28 10.33 17.10
C ALA A 120 -18.59 11.48 17.86
N GLY A 121 -17.74 12.29 17.21
CA GLY A 121 -17.08 13.45 17.81
C GLY A 121 -17.86 14.76 17.69
N SER A 122 -19.06 14.74 17.11
CA SER A 122 -19.91 15.91 16.87
C SER A 122 -21.18 15.92 17.74
N ALA A 123 -21.23 15.10 18.81
CA ALA A 123 -22.34 14.98 19.74
C ALA A 123 -21.97 15.53 21.13
#